data_AF-A0A6N9NLG3-F1
#
_entry.id   AF-A0A6N9NLG3-F1
#
_cell.length_a   1.000
_cell.length_b   1.000
_cell.length_c   1.000
_cell.angle_alpha   90.00
_cell.angle_beta   90.00
_cell.angle_gamma   90.00
#
_symmetry.space_group_name_H-M   'P 1'
#
loop_
_entity.id
_entity.type
_entity.pdbx_description
1 polymer ?
#
loop_
_entity_poly.entity_id
_entity_poly.type
_entity_poly.pdbx_seq_one_letter_code
_entity_poly.pdbx_strand_id
1 'polypeptide(L)'
;MNGVERLYFALGELVYAVAKSDGAINYEEKNKLHDLVLKEAKCHLYEFNVSEIIFQIMQKDQLFSVEESYRMAMKEINICSNYLTEDMKAEFVAVLEKVARSFGKYSTEEKALIARFRTEIDQL
;
A
#
# COMPACT_ATOMS: atom_id res chain seq x y z
N MET A 1 4.25 0.21 -17.82
CA MET A 1 4.19 -0.71 -16.68
C MET A 1 3.42 -1.95 -17.09
N ASN A 2 3.92 -3.15 -16.78
CA ASN A 2 3.20 -4.40 -16.96
C ASN A 2 2.12 -4.60 -15.86
N GLY A 3 1.28 -5.62 -15.96
CA GLY A 3 0.17 -5.81 -15.01
C GLY A 3 0.61 -6.01 -13.56
N VAL A 4 1.69 -6.76 -13.33
CA VAL A 4 2.25 -7.00 -11.99
C VAL A 4 2.81 -5.71 -11.39
N GLU A 5 3.53 -4.91 -12.17
CA GLU A 5 4.06 -3.60 -11.74
C GLU A 5 2.93 -2.64 -11.33
N ARG A 6 1.79 -2.68 -12.05
CA ARG A 6 0.60 -1.89 -11.71
C ARG A 6 -0.03 -2.34 -10.39
N LEU A 7 -0.03 -3.65 -10.10
CA LEU A 7 -0.48 -4.18 -8.80
C LEU A 7 0.40 -3.68 -7.64
N TYR A 8 1.72 -3.73 -7.79
CA TYR A 8 2.63 -3.21 -6.75
C TYR A 8 2.61 -1.70 -6.63
N PHE A 9 2.32 -0.98 -7.72
CA PHE A 9 2.06 0.46 -7.65
C PHE A 9 0.81 0.78 -6.84
N ALA A 10 -0.27 0.04 -7.07
CA ALA A 10 -1.50 0.14 -6.29
C ALA A 10 -1.29 -0.23 -4.81
N LEU A 11 -0.46 -1.24 -4.52
CA LEU A 11 -0.03 -1.52 -3.15
C LEU A 11 0.63 -0.29 -2.52
N GLY A 12 1.45 0.44 -3.27
CA GLY A 12 2.06 1.66 -2.78
C GLY A 12 1.07 2.78 -2.46
N GLU A 13 0.02 2.93 -3.27
CA GLU A 13 -1.09 3.86 -3.00
C GLU A 13 -1.88 3.45 -1.76
N LEU A 14 -2.10 2.15 -1.53
CA LEU A 14 -2.75 1.64 -0.31
C LEU A 14 -1.91 1.84 0.94
N VAL A 15 -0.60 1.58 0.85
CA VAL A 15 0.35 1.79 1.94
C VAL A 15 0.33 3.27 2.36
N TYR A 16 0.28 4.18 1.40
CA TYR A 16 0.10 5.60 1.67
C TYR A 16 -1.26 5.91 2.31
N ALA A 17 -2.34 5.34 1.80
CA ALA A 17 -3.69 5.55 2.34
C ALA A 17 -3.80 5.08 3.81
N VAL A 18 -3.20 3.94 4.14
CA VAL A 18 -3.10 3.43 5.52
C VAL A 18 -2.29 4.39 6.39
N ALA A 19 -1.08 4.77 5.96
CA ALA A 19 -0.20 5.66 6.71
C ALA A 19 -0.78 7.07 6.93
N LYS A 20 -1.67 7.54 6.05
CA LYS A 20 -2.36 8.83 6.18
C LYS A 20 -3.71 8.73 6.90
N SER A 21 -4.17 7.54 7.24
CA SER A 21 -5.55 7.35 7.74
C SER A 21 -5.77 7.94 9.14
N ASP A 22 -4.72 8.13 9.93
CA ASP A 22 -4.77 8.75 11.26
C ASP A 22 -4.45 10.26 11.27
N GLY A 23 -4.02 10.82 10.13
CA GLY A 23 -3.66 12.23 10.00
C GLY A 23 -2.59 12.51 8.94
N ALA A 24 -1.80 13.55 9.18
CA ALA A 24 -0.72 13.93 8.28
C ALA A 24 0.53 13.09 8.55
N ILE A 25 1.06 12.44 7.53
CA ILE A 25 2.31 11.68 7.64
C ILE A 25 3.47 12.66 7.94
N ASN A 26 4.08 12.52 9.09
CA ASN A 26 5.27 13.30 9.46
C ASN A 26 6.51 12.81 8.69
N TYR A 27 7.51 13.66 8.51
CA TYR A 27 8.78 13.34 7.84
C TYR A 27 9.47 12.09 8.41
N GLU A 28 9.41 11.89 9.73
CA GLU A 28 9.97 10.69 10.38
C GLU A 28 9.21 9.42 10.01
N GLU A 29 7.89 9.51 9.85
CA GLU A 29 7.05 8.41 9.39
C GLU A 29 7.30 8.11 7.92
N LYS A 30 7.57 9.13 7.11
CA LYS A 30 7.97 8.94 5.72
C LYS A 30 9.22 8.10 5.57
N ASN A 31 10.24 8.41 6.36
CA ASN A 31 11.51 7.68 6.33
C ASN A 31 11.36 6.24 6.87
N LYS A 32 10.59 6.07 7.96
CA LYS A 32 10.28 4.73 8.49
C LYS A 32 9.48 3.88 7.48
N LEU A 33 8.56 4.50 6.74
CA LEU A 33 7.78 3.81 5.71
C LEU A 33 8.68 3.35 4.57
N HIS A 34 9.54 4.25 4.09
CA HIS A 34 10.52 3.94 3.06
C HIS A 34 11.44 2.78 3.47
N ASP A 35 11.97 2.81 4.70
CA ASP A 35 12.85 1.76 5.22
C ASP A 35 12.12 0.43 5.44
N LEU A 36 10.86 0.48 5.87
CA LEU A 36 10.04 -0.72 6.05
C LEU A 36 9.73 -1.38 4.71
N VAL A 37 9.31 -0.60 3.72
CA VAL A 37 9.07 -1.11 2.37
C VAL A 37 10.36 -1.65 1.78
N LEU A 38 11.50 -0.97 1.93
CA LEU A 38 12.80 -1.50 1.48
C LEU A 38 13.19 -2.84 2.13
N LYS A 39 12.77 -3.08 3.36
CA LYS A 39 13.05 -4.33 4.07
C LYS A 39 12.08 -5.45 3.69
N GLU A 40 10.80 -5.12 3.54
CA GLU A 40 9.70 -6.09 3.32
C GLU A 40 9.49 -6.40 1.84
N ALA A 41 9.64 -5.41 0.95
CA ALA A 41 9.55 -5.59 -0.51
C ALA A 41 10.79 -6.27 -1.12
N LYS A 42 11.71 -6.78 -0.29
CA LYS A 42 12.73 -7.75 -0.74
C LYS A 42 12.13 -9.10 -1.15
N CYS A 43 10.81 -9.23 -1.17
CA CYS A 43 10.14 -10.38 -1.78
C CYS A 43 10.22 -10.32 -3.32
N HIS A 44 11.18 -11.09 -3.84
CA HIS A 44 11.11 -11.85 -5.09
C HIS A 44 10.99 -11.16 -6.46
N LEU A 45 10.93 -9.83 -6.58
CA LEU A 45 11.02 -9.16 -7.88
C LEU A 45 12.22 -8.21 -7.92
N TYR A 46 13.37 -8.79 -8.33
CA TYR A 46 14.69 -8.16 -8.41
C TYR A 46 14.80 -6.88 -9.26
N GLU A 47 13.70 -6.41 -9.87
CA GLU A 47 13.70 -5.24 -10.76
C GLU A 47 12.76 -4.11 -10.33
N PHE A 48 11.89 -4.32 -9.33
CA PHE A 48 10.86 -3.33 -8.99
C PHE A 48 11.08 -2.74 -7.59
N ASN A 49 11.57 -1.50 -7.56
CA ASN A 49 11.77 -0.78 -6.32
C ASN A 49 10.43 -0.23 -5.81
N VAL A 50 9.60 -1.09 -5.22
CA VAL A 50 8.31 -0.72 -4.58
C VAL A 50 8.48 0.46 -3.63
N SER A 51 9.63 0.54 -2.95
CA SER A 51 9.98 1.65 -2.06
C SER A 51 10.11 2.99 -2.79
N GLU A 52 10.61 2.99 -4.02
CA GLU A 52 10.78 4.19 -4.84
C GLU A 52 9.45 4.69 -5.37
N ILE A 53 8.53 3.79 -5.68
CA ILE A 53 7.15 4.12 -6.06
C ILE A 53 6.39 4.71 -4.88
N ILE A 54 6.47 4.06 -3.72
CA ILE A 54 5.88 4.58 -2.49
C ILE A 54 6.47 5.95 -2.18
N PHE A 55 7.78 6.13 -2.29
CA PHE A 55 8.45 7.41 -2.12
C PHE A 55 7.95 8.47 -3.12
N GLN A 56 7.77 8.12 -4.39
CA GLN A 56 7.22 9.02 -5.41
C GLN A 56 5.78 9.43 -5.11
N ILE A 57 4.95 8.50 -4.62
CA ILE A 57 3.58 8.78 -4.18
C ILE A 57 3.59 9.70 -2.95
N MET A 58 4.49 9.45 -1.99
CA MET A 58 4.64 10.24 -0.77
C MET A 58 5.23 11.64 -1.00
N GLN A 59 5.97 11.86 -2.09
CA GLN A 59 6.38 13.19 -2.52
C GLN A 59 5.21 13.98 -3.12
N LYS A 60 4.18 13.30 -3.65
CA LYS A 60 2.94 13.90 -4.16
C LYS A 60 1.89 14.14 -3.08
N ASP A 61 2.30 14.14 -1.80
CA ASP A 61 1.52 14.16 -0.54
C ASP A 61 0.32 15.11 -0.47
N GLN A 62 0.27 16.12 -1.34
CA GLN A 62 -0.72 17.18 -1.33
C GLN A 62 -1.90 16.98 -2.29
N LEU A 63 -1.94 15.92 -3.09
CA LEU A 63 -2.92 15.82 -4.19
C LEU A 63 -4.15 14.95 -3.90
N PHE A 64 -4.07 13.97 -3.00
CA PHE A 64 -5.16 13.00 -2.81
C PHE A 64 -5.50 12.75 -1.34
N SER A 65 -6.79 12.63 -1.05
CA SER A 65 -7.34 12.15 0.22
C SER A 65 -7.14 10.63 0.37
N VAL A 66 -7.30 10.13 1.60
CA VAL A 66 -7.19 8.68 1.92
C VAL A 66 -8.12 7.84 1.05
N GLU A 67 -9.38 8.27 0.90
CA GLU A 67 -10.37 7.54 0.09
C GLU A 67 -10.06 7.61 -1.41
N GLU A 68 -9.52 8.73 -1.91
CA GLU A 68 -9.11 8.83 -3.31
C GLU A 68 -7.94 7.91 -3.62
N SER A 69 -6.92 7.88 -2.76
CA SER A 69 -5.79 6.94 -2.87
C SER A 69 -6.26 5.49 -2.83
N TYR A 70 -7.15 5.15 -1.89
CA TYR A 70 -7.74 3.82 -1.80
C TYR A 70 -8.51 3.43 -3.07
N ARG A 71 -9.38 4.31 -3.56
CA ARG A 71 -10.20 4.07 -4.75
C ARG A 71 -9.35 3.91 -6.02
N MET A 72 -8.29 4.72 -6.16
CA MET A 72 -7.36 4.63 -7.29
C MET A 72 -6.62 3.30 -7.27
N ALA A 73 -6.11 2.89 -6.10
CA ALA A 73 -5.44 1.62 -5.94
C ALA A 73 -6.36 0.44 -6.26
N MET A 74 -7.57 0.41 -5.69
CA MET A 74 -8.52 -0.67 -5.94
C MET A 74 -8.95 -0.73 -7.41
N LYS A 75 -9.11 0.42 -8.08
CA LYS A 75 -9.37 0.45 -9.53
C LYS A 75 -8.24 -0.23 -10.30
N GLU A 76 -7.00 0.06 -9.94
CA GLU A 76 -5.83 -0.52 -10.61
C GLU A 76 -5.71 -2.02 -10.35
N ILE A 77 -5.95 -2.46 -9.11
CA ILE A 77 -5.98 -3.89 -8.74
C ILE A 77 -7.07 -4.63 -9.52
N ASN A 78 -8.26 -4.04 -9.65
CA ASN A 78 -9.34 -4.61 -10.46
C ASN A 78 -8.96 -4.75 -11.93
N ILE A 79 -8.34 -3.71 -12.53
CA ILE A 79 -7.89 -3.73 -13.93
C ILE A 79 -6.83 -4.80 -14.17
N CYS A 80 -5.98 -5.06 -13.17
CA CYS A 80 -4.89 -6.03 -13.25
C CYS A 80 -5.17 -7.32 -12.49
N SER A 81 -6.43 -7.60 -12.14
CA SER A 81 -6.86 -8.77 -11.35
C SER A 81 -6.46 -10.10 -11.99
N ASN A 82 -6.34 -10.14 -13.32
CA ASN A 82 -5.86 -11.31 -14.04
C ASN A 82 -4.39 -11.68 -13.75
N TYR A 83 -3.62 -10.79 -13.12
CA TYR A 83 -2.25 -11.04 -12.64
C TYR A 83 -2.19 -11.27 -11.12
N LEU A 84 -3.32 -11.12 -10.42
CA LEU A 84 -3.39 -11.20 -8.97
C LEU A 84 -3.50 -12.67 -8.52
N THR A 85 -2.45 -13.17 -7.87
CA THR A 85 -2.44 -14.52 -7.29
C THR A 85 -2.88 -14.49 -5.83
N GLU A 86 -3.32 -15.63 -5.29
CA GLU A 86 -3.65 -15.75 -3.86
C GLU A 86 -2.46 -15.39 -2.95
N ASP A 87 -1.24 -15.75 -3.35
CA ASP A 87 -0.02 -15.36 -2.63
C ASP A 87 0.17 -13.85 -2.61
N MET A 88 -0.09 -13.16 -3.73
CA MET A 88 -0.02 -11.69 -3.80
C MET A 88 -1.08 -11.03 -2.92
N LYS A 89 -2.31 -11.57 -2.88
CA LYS A 89 -3.36 -11.05 -1.99
C LYS A 89 -2.92 -11.13 -0.53
N ALA A 90 -2.42 -12.28 -0.12
CA ALA A 90 -1.92 -12.50 1.24
C ALA A 90 -0.73 -11.58 1.56
N GLU A 91 0.20 -11.42 0.61
CA GLU A 91 1.34 -10.51 0.74
C GLU A 91 0.89 -9.05 0.91
N PHE A 92 -0.06 -8.58 0.10
CA PHE A 92 -0.52 -7.20 0.13
C PHE A 92 -1.17 -6.88 1.48
N VAL A 93 -2.04 -7.75 1.98
CA VAL A 93 -2.66 -7.60 3.31
C VAL A 93 -1.57 -7.60 4.40
N ALA A 94 -0.60 -8.50 4.32
CA ALA A 94 0.49 -8.56 5.29
C ALA A 94 1.36 -7.29 5.30
N VAL A 95 1.65 -6.71 4.14
CA VAL A 95 2.38 -5.44 4.02
C VAL A 95 1.60 -4.31 4.68
N LEU A 96 0.30 -4.18 4.41
CA LEU A 96 -0.53 -3.12 5.03
C LEU A 96 -0.60 -3.27 6.55
N GLU A 97 -0.76 -4.49 7.07
CA GLU A 97 -0.76 -4.73 8.52
C GLU A 97 0.58 -4.38 9.17
N LYS A 98 1.71 -4.71 8.53
CA LYS A 98 3.05 -4.38 9.01
C LYS A 98 3.28 -2.86 9.03
N VAL A 99 2.85 -2.17 7.97
CA VAL A 99 2.88 -0.71 7.87
C VAL A 99 2.12 -0.08 9.04
N ALA A 100 0.85 -0.44 9.22
CA ALA A 100 0.02 0.13 10.28
C ALA A 100 0.59 -0.11 11.69
N ARG A 101 1.21 -1.27 11.92
CA ARG A 101 1.86 -1.58 13.22
C ARG A 101 3.17 -0.83 13.44
N SER A 102 3.79 -0.29 12.40
CA SER A 102 5.13 0.32 12.49
C SER A 102 5.10 1.80 12.89
N PHE A 103 3.94 2.45 12.78
CA PHE A 103 3.74 3.84 13.20
C PHE A 103 3.17 3.97 14.62
N GLY A 104 3.09 2.85 15.36
CA GLY A 104 2.73 2.85 16.78
C GLY A 104 1.36 2.24 17.02
N LYS A 105 0.39 3.05 17.46
CA LYS A 105 -0.94 2.53 17.82
C LYS A 105 -1.76 2.27 16.57
N TYR A 106 -1.86 0.99 16.22
CA TYR A 106 -2.76 0.46 15.20
C TYR A 106 -4.19 1.00 15.39
N SER A 107 -4.52 2.05 14.64
CA SER A 107 -5.71 2.90 14.84
C SER A 107 -6.98 2.19 14.42
N THR A 108 -8.14 2.75 14.77
CA THR A 108 -9.43 2.14 14.37
C THR A 108 -9.65 2.34 12.86
N GLU A 109 -9.17 3.46 12.34
CA GLU A 109 -9.23 3.90 10.96
C GLU A 109 -8.37 3.01 10.06
N GLU A 110 -7.12 2.75 10.46
CA GLU A 110 -6.22 1.81 9.76
C GLU A 110 -6.80 0.40 9.71
N LYS A 111 -7.33 -0.08 10.85
CA LYS A 111 -7.99 -1.40 10.94
C LYS A 111 -9.19 -1.49 10.00
N ALA A 112 -10.03 -0.47 9.98
CA ALA A 112 -11.21 -0.43 9.12
C ALA A 112 -10.81 -0.44 7.64
N LEU A 113 -9.80 0.34 7.25
CA LEU A 113 -9.31 0.39 5.88
C LEU A 113 -8.70 -0.94 5.43
N ILE A 114 -7.88 -1.58 6.26
CA ILE A 114 -7.27 -2.89 5.97
C ILE A 114 -8.33 -4.00 5.92
N ALA A 115 -9.30 -4.00 6.84
CA ALA A 115 -10.38 -4.98 6.85
C ALA A 115 -11.27 -4.85 5.59
N ARG A 116 -11.55 -3.61 5.16
CA ARG A 116 -12.25 -3.33 3.90
C ARG A 116 -11.44 -3.87 2.72
N PHE A 117 -10.15 -3.51 2.64
CA PHE A 117 -9.26 -3.99 1.59
C PHE A 117 -9.24 -5.50 1.48
N ARG A 118 -9.06 -6.19 2.62
CA ARG A 118 -9.05 -7.66 2.69
C ARG A 118 -10.34 -8.27 2.12
N THR A 119 -11.49 -7.70 2.47
CA THR A 119 -12.78 -8.20 1.97
C THR A 119 -12.92 -7.97 0.46
N GLU A 120 -12.50 -6.81 -0.04
CA GLU A 120 -12.62 -6.47 -1.46
C GLU A 120 -11.63 -7.25 -2.33
N ILE A 121 -10.39 -7.47 -1.88
CA ILE A 121 -9.38 -8.19 -2.64
C ILE A 121 -9.65 -9.71 -2.70
N ASP A 122 -10.27 -10.28 -1.66
CA ASP A 122 -10.68 -11.69 -1.64
C ASP A 122 -11.81 -12.00 -2.65
N GLN A 123 -12.52 -10.97 -3.13
CA GLN A 123 -13.60 -11.10 -4.12
C GLN A 123 -13.12 -11.02 -5.59
N LEU A 124 -11.84 -10.70 -5.82
CA LEU A 124 -11.23 -10.59 -7.14
C LEU A 124 -10.59 -11.89 -7.60
#